data_AF-A0A367YVH8-F1
#
_entry.id   AF-A0A367YVH8-F1
#
_cell.length_a   1.000
_cell.length_b   1.000
_cell.length_c   1.000
_cell.angle_alpha   90.00
_cell.angle_beta   90.00
_cell.angle_gamma   90.00
#
_symmetry.space_group_name_H-M   'P 1'
#
loop_
_entity.id
_entity.type
_entity.pdbx_description
1 polymer ?
#
loop_
_entity_poly.entity_id
_entity_poly.type
_entity_poly.pdbx_seq_one_letter_code
_entity_poly.pdbx_strand_id
1 'polypeptide(L)'
;MKKKLFALAATAGIVAGSSLIWAAPASADIVSRCVGEAGAVTVPGDLVIPAGKACTLTGTTIQGDVRVARGADLVATDITVEGDVIGQENSYAELTDSEVTGQLNLRTAFGTYLDGTEIGGNLVTRGTDEIAGGSVLTADTTVGGNVVSNGGEVLLETSDVAGNVNSNGSYYTDLYETWVDGTVTVRGNELGSINCAVVVQGRALFADNAGPVQLGSDGPETSCEGTSYWGANVTASGNTGGVTVDNNIVNGNVALNGNDPVATVGENNVVRGQVRGDFEESAPATAARRMAVAEAPQTRADALQKKFEERTGSAEAEAEKAGAAKL
;
A
#
# COMPACT_ATOMS: atom_id res chain seq x y z
N MET A 1 50.18 -88.61 1.91
CA MET A 1 50.10 -88.82 0.44
C MET A 1 49.94 -87.46 -0.25
N LYS A 2 50.77 -87.19 -1.27
CA LYS A 2 50.62 -86.25 -2.42
C LYS A 2 50.40 -84.74 -2.10
N LYS A 3 51.45 -83.90 -2.25
CA LYS A 3 51.74 -82.96 -3.39
C LYS A 3 50.88 -81.67 -3.32
N LYS A 4 51.34 -80.42 -3.48
CA LYS A 4 52.59 -79.78 -3.95
C LYS A 4 52.52 -78.27 -3.62
N LEU A 5 53.70 -77.63 -3.66
CA LEU A 5 54.02 -76.20 -3.70
C LEU A 5 53.04 -75.30 -4.48
N PHE A 6 52.95 -74.00 -4.13
CA PHE A 6 53.44 -72.90 -4.99
C PHE A 6 53.60 -71.59 -4.19
N ALA A 7 54.76 -70.96 -4.34
CA ALA A 7 55.08 -69.62 -3.91
C ALA A 7 54.55 -68.60 -4.93
N LEU A 8 54.25 -67.36 -4.52
CA LEU A 8 54.61 -66.15 -5.26
C LEU A 8 54.49 -64.90 -4.36
N ALA A 9 55.46 -64.01 -4.51
CA ALA A 9 55.62 -62.74 -3.83
C ALA A 9 54.74 -61.63 -4.45
N ALA A 10 54.47 -60.55 -3.71
CA ALA A 10 54.85 -59.17 -4.05
C ALA A 10 53.96 -58.08 -3.38
N THR A 11 54.65 -57.07 -2.84
CA THR A 11 54.34 -55.62 -2.86
C THR A 11 53.12 -55.03 -2.11
N ALA A 12 53.45 -54.35 -1.00
CA ALA A 12 53.19 -52.93 -0.67
C ALA A 12 51.85 -52.25 -1.06
N GLY A 13 51.21 -51.63 -0.06
CA GLY A 13 50.24 -50.54 -0.27
C GLY A 13 49.42 -50.21 0.97
N ILE A 14 49.95 -49.40 1.90
CA ILE A 14 49.14 -48.71 2.91
C ILE A 14 48.33 -47.64 2.17
N VAL A 15 47.03 -47.85 1.99
CA VAL A 15 46.12 -46.79 1.56
C VAL A 15 45.50 -46.18 2.81
N ALA A 16 46.10 -45.08 3.28
CA ALA A 16 45.46 -44.18 4.22
C ALA A 16 44.26 -43.54 3.50
N GLY A 17 43.05 -43.99 3.84
CA GLY A 17 41.80 -43.38 3.37
C GLY A 17 41.62 -42.01 4.01
N SER A 18 42.14 -40.97 3.37
CA SER A 18 41.82 -39.58 3.67
C SER A 18 40.40 -39.28 3.19
N SER A 19 39.43 -39.45 4.08
CA SER A 19 38.08 -38.91 3.91
C SER A 19 38.16 -37.38 3.93
N LEU A 20 38.21 -36.77 2.74
CA LEU A 20 37.96 -35.34 2.55
C LEU A 20 36.48 -35.07 2.87
N ILE A 21 36.19 -34.67 4.10
CA ILE A 21 34.90 -34.10 4.47
C ILE A 21 34.85 -32.73 3.78
N TRP A 22 34.19 -32.66 2.62
CA TRP A 22 33.76 -31.38 2.07
C TRP A 22 32.66 -30.85 2.98
N ALA A 23 33.01 -29.95 3.90
CA ALA A 23 32.03 -29.08 4.51
C ALA A 23 31.51 -28.16 3.40
N ALA A 24 30.29 -28.40 2.92
CA ALA A 24 29.60 -27.39 2.13
C ALA A 24 29.52 -26.10 2.97
N PRO A 25 29.74 -24.91 2.38
CA PRO A 25 29.48 -23.69 3.10
C PRO A 25 28.01 -23.70 3.49
N ALA A 26 27.74 -23.71 4.79
CA ALA A 26 26.41 -23.42 5.28
C ALA A 26 26.23 -21.90 5.12
N SER A 27 25.59 -21.47 4.03
CA SER A 27 24.97 -20.15 3.99
C SER A 27 23.77 -20.23 4.95
N ALA A 28 24.01 -19.94 6.22
CA ALA A 28 22.93 -19.54 7.09
C ALA A 28 22.53 -18.13 6.63
N ASP A 29 21.33 -17.97 6.10
CA ASP A 29 20.76 -16.64 5.92
C ASP A 29 20.84 -15.93 7.27
N ILE A 30 21.63 -14.86 7.32
CA ILE A 30 21.78 -14.06 8.53
C ILE A 30 20.47 -13.30 8.68
N VAL A 31 19.70 -13.65 9.71
CA VAL A 31 18.48 -12.94 10.07
C VAL A 31 18.79 -12.05 11.27
N SER A 32 18.84 -10.75 11.04
CA SER A 32 19.01 -9.74 12.08
C SER A 32 17.69 -9.44 12.77
N ARG A 33 17.76 -8.98 14.02
CA ARG A 33 16.59 -8.62 14.81
C ARG A 33 16.71 -7.20 15.31
N CYS A 34 15.75 -6.36 14.94
CA CYS A 34 15.68 -5.00 15.47
C CYS A 34 14.68 -4.93 16.63
N VAL A 35 15.17 -4.40 17.75
CA VAL A 35 14.37 -3.99 18.90
C VAL A 35 15.04 -2.74 19.44
N GLY A 36 14.34 -1.60 19.39
CA GLY A 36 14.92 -0.30 19.75
C GLY A 36 15.36 0.50 18.53
N GLU A 37 16.36 1.36 18.71
CA GLU A 37 16.78 2.35 17.71
C GLU A 37 18.09 1.96 17.03
N ALA A 38 18.17 2.11 15.71
CA ALA A 38 19.43 2.04 14.98
C ALA A 38 19.58 3.22 14.01
N GLY A 39 20.79 3.77 13.97
CA GLY A 39 21.18 4.75 12.95
C GLY A 39 21.76 4.07 11.71
N ALA A 40 22.59 4.79 10.97
CA ALA A 40 23.10 4.33 9.69
C ALA A 40 24.02 3.10 9.82
N VAL A 41 23.49 1.93 9.48
CA VAL A 41 24.19 0.64 9.45
C VAL A 41 23.75 -0.18 8.24
N THR A 42 24.53 -1.20 7.87
CA THR A 42 24.14 -2.17 6.85
C THR A 42 23.80 -3.50 7.53
N VAL A 43 22.56 -3.95 7.35
CA VAL A 43 22.09 -5.26 7.79
C VAL A 43 22.33 -6.27 6.66
N PRO A 44 23.25 -7.25 6.84
CA PRO A 44 23.44 -8.29 5.85
C PRO A 44 22.27 -9.28 5.91
N GLY A 45 21.43 -9.29 4.88
CA GLY A 45 20.28 -10.18 4.77
C GLY A 45 19.01 -9.65 5.43
N ASP A 46 18.17 -10.57 5.88
CA ASP A 46 16.82 -10.28 6.35
C ASP A 46 16.81 -9.59 7.72
N LEU A 47 15.88 -8.67 7.91
CA LEU A 47 15.59 -8.02 9.18
C LEU A 47 14.22 -8.45 9.72
N VAL A 48 14.17 -8.79 11.00
CA VAL A 48 12.90 -9.11 11.69
C VAL A 48 12.69 -8.15 12.85
N ILE A 49 11.54 -7.48 12.88
CA ILE A 49 11.03 -6.82 14.08
C ILE A 49 10.17 -7.86 14.83
N PRO A 50 10.60 -8.35 16.01
CA PRO A 50 9.88 -9.41 16.72
C PRO A 50 8.49 -8.98 17.16
N ALA A 51 7.59 -9.95 17.41
CA ALA A 51 6.20 -9.67 17.75
C ALA A 51 6.06 -8.75 18.97
N GLY A 52 5.19 -7.74 18.86
CA GLY A 52 4.95 -6.77 19.93
C GLY A 52 6.19 -5.99 20.34
N LYS A 53 7.12 -5.75 19.42
CA LYS A 53 8.30 -4.90 19.61
C LYS A 53 8.25 -3.74 18.61
N ALA A 54 8.90 -2.64 18.97
CA ALA A 54 9.14 -1.54 18.05
C ALA A 54 10.61 -1.48 17.62
N CYS A 55 10.81 -1.00 16.40
CA CYS A 55 12.09 -0.71 15.81
C CYS A 55 12.03 0.65 15.12
N THR A 56 12.96 1.54 15.48
CA THR A 56 13.16 2.81 14.78
C THR A 56 14.48 2.77 14.02
N LEU A 57 14.46 3.04 12.72
CA LEU A 57 15.65 3.03 11.86
C LEU A 57 15.87 4.39 11.21
N THR A 58 17.12 4.81 11.11
CA THR A 58 17.49 6.01 10.35
C THR A 58 18.74 5.74 9.51
N GLY A 59 18.70 5.97 8.19
CA GLY A 59 19.89 5.81 7.34
C GLY A 59 20.36 4.36 7.14
N THR A 60 19.51 3.37 7.45
CA THR A 60 19.87 1.95 7.43
C THR A 60 19.68 1.33 6.04
N THR A 61 20.63 0.50 5.61
CA THR A 61 20.49 -0.33 4.40
C THR A 61 20.28 -1.79 4.80
N ILE A 62 19.19 -2.40 4.34
CA ILE A 62 18.86 -3.81 4.56
C ILE A 62 19.00 -4.59 3.24
N GLN A 63 19.94 -5.54 3.21
CA GLN A 63 20.26 -6.35 2.02
C GLN A 63 19.38 -7.61 1.91
N GLY A 64 18.11 -7.48 2.25
CA GLY A 64 17.16 -8.58 2.32
C GLY A 64 15.75 -8.09 2.64
N ASP A 65 14.89 -9.03 3.06
CA ASP A 65 13.51 -8.71 3.41
C ASP A 65 13.42 -8.12 4.81
N VAL A 66 12.47 -7.20 5.02
CA VAL A 66 12.04 -6.77 6.35
C VAL A 66 10.73 -7.46 6.71
N ARG A 67 10.69 -8.16 7.85
CA ARG A 67 9.48 -8.78 8.39
C ARG A 67 9.07 -8.11 9.69
N VAL A 68 7.93 -7.42 9.65
CA VAL A 68 7.30 -6.81 10.81
C VAL A 68 6.30 -7.82 11.38
N ALA A 69 6.68 -8.48 12.47
CA ALA A 69 5.88 -9.54 13.05
C ALA A 69 4.57 -9.02 13.66
N ARG A 70 3.72 -9.94 14.13
CA ARG A 70 2.40 -9.61 14.72
C ARG A 70 2.52 -8.53 15.79
N GLY A 71 1.72 -7.47 15.66
CA GLY A 71 1.68 -6.36 16.61
C GLY A 71 2.99 -5.58 16.78
N ALA A 72 3.97 -5.82 15.90
CA ALA A 72 5.25 -5.13 15.91
C ALA A 72 5.18 -3.89 15.02
N ASP A 73 6.06 -2.93 15.30
CA ASP A 73 6.07 -1.64 14.62
C ASP A 73 7.46 -1.34 14.06
N LEU A 74 7.48 -0.90 12.81
CA LEU A 74 8.66 -0.34 12.15
C LEU A 74 8.36 1.14 11.88
N VAL A 75 9.22 2.02 12.38
CA VAL A 75 9.25 3.45 12.01
C VAL A 75 10.61 3.73 11.42
N ALA A 76 10.68 4.11 10.15
CA ALA A 76 11.94 4.25 9.45
C ALA A 76 12.02 5.49 8.58
N THR A 77 13.18 6.14 8.61
CA THR A 77 13.47 7.33 7.82
C THR A 77 14.77 7.15 7.05
N ASP A 78 14.80 7.53 5.78
CA ASP A 78 16.01 7.46 4.93
C ASP A 78 16.61 6.04 4.91
N ILE A 79 15.76 5.02 4.76
CA ILE A 79 16.23 3.62 4.69
C ILE A 79 16.15 3.06 3.26
N THR A 80 16.99 2.07 2.98
CA THR A 80 16.90 1.27 1.76
C THR A 80 16.66 -0.19 2.11
N VAL A 81 15.61 -0.78 1.55
CA VAL A 81 15.30 -2.21 1.63
C VAL A 81 15.47 -2.82 0.24
N GLU A 82 16.49 -3.65 0.06
CA GLU A 82 16.76 -4.31 -1.24
C GLU A 82 15.77 -5.45 -1.55
N GLY A 83 14.98 -5.88 -0.55
CA GLY A 83 13.95 -6.91 -0.65
C GLY A 83 12.53 -6.38 -0.46
N ASP A 84 11.66 -7.25 0.09
CA ASP A 84 10.27 -6.91 0.41
C ASP A 84 10.13 -6.41 1.85
N VAL A 85 9.10 -5.60 2.10
CA VAL A 85 8.63 -5.30 3.47
C VAL A 85 7.31 -6.04 3.71
N ILE A 86 7.28 -6.90 4.74
CA ILE A 86 6.19 -7.84 4.98
C ILE A 86 5.63 -7.63 6.40
N GLY A 87 4.44 -7.06 6.47
CA GLY A 87 3.69 -6.85 7.71
C GLY A 87 2.73 -8.01 8.02
N GLN A 88 2.68 -8.44 9.29
CA GLN A 88 1.76 -9.46 9.79
C GLN A 88 0.58 -8.82 10.55
N GLU A 89 -0.26 -9.67 11.15
CA GLU A 89 -1.46 -9.24 11.88
C GLU A 89 -1.17 -8.11 12.88
N ASN A 90 -1.90 -7.00 12.77
CA ASN A 90 -1.76 -5.81 13.59
C ASN A 90 -0.36 -5.16 13.59
N SER A 91 0.51 -5.47 12.63
CA SER A 91 1.79 -4.77 12.49
C SER A 91 1.62 -3.37 11.91
N TYR A 92 2.55 -2.47 12.17
CA TYR A 92 2.63 -1.15 11.54
C TYR A 92 3.97 -0.94 10.84
N ALA A 93 3.95 -0.29 9.68
CA ALA A 93 5.15 0.13 8.98
C ALA A 93 4.99 1.59 8.53
N GLU A 94 5.84 2.46 9.07
CA GLU A 94 6.02 3.83 8.60
C GLU A 94 7.37 3.96 7.90
N LEU A 95 7.34 4.46 6.67
CA LEU A 95 8.53 4.72 5.87
C LEU A 95 8.47 6.17 5.38
N THR A 96 9.51 6.94 5.72
CA THR A 96 9.68 8.33 5.28
C THR A 96 10.97 8.46 4.49
N ASP A 97 10.93 9.15 3.35
CA ASP A 97 12.11 9.38 2.49
C ASP A 97 12.90 8.11 2.19
N SER A 98 12.21 6.98 1.96
CA SER A 98 12.80 5.64 1.93
C SER A 98 12.61 4.94 0.59
N GLU A 99 13.38 3.88 0.36
CA GLU A 99 13.27 3.03 -0.83
C GLU A 99 13.04 1.57 -0.43
N VAL A 100 12.04 0.93 -1.06
CA VAL A 100 11.84 -0.52 -1.04
C VAL A 100 11.90 -1.02 -2.47
N THR A 101 13.00 -1.69 -2.84
CA THR A 101 13.18 -2.21 -4.22
C THR A 101 12.13 -3.27 -4.56
N GLY A 102 11.67 -4.04 -3.56
CA GLY A 102 10.62 -5.04 -3.69
C GLY A 102 9.21 -4.48 -3.51
N GLN A 103 8.38 -5.24 -2.78
CA GLN A 103 6.96 -4.97 -2.57
C GLN A 103 6.67 -4.75 -1.08
N LEU A 104 5.63 -3.97 -0.80
CA LEU A 104 5.03 -3.88 0.54
C LEU A 104 3.83 -4.84 0.62
N ASN A 105 3.91 -5.85 1.49
CA ASN A 105 2.87 -6.86 1.68
C ASN A 105 2.35 -6.84 3.13
N LEU A 106 1.16 -6.29 3.34
CA LEU A 106 0.50 -6.19 4.63
C LEU A 106 -0.59 -7.26 4.77
N ARG A 107 -0.43 -8.17 5.73
CA ARG A 107 -1.36 -9.28 5.99
C ARG A 107 -2.09 -9.03 7.30
N THR A 108 -3.35 -8.56 7.22
CA THR A 108 -4.16 -8.16 8.38
C THR A 108 -3.44 -7.16 9.30
N ALA A 109 -2.54 -6.37 8.73
CA ALA A 109 -1.74 -5.38 9.45
C ALA A 109 -2.64 -4.27 10.00
N PHE A 110 -2.12 -3.47 10.95
CA PHE A 110 -2.77 -2.23 11.34
C PHE A 110 -2.82 -1.27 10.15
N GLY A 111 -1.70 -1.13 9.45
CA GLY A 111 -1.61 -0.32 8.25
C GLY A 111 -0.18 0.09 7.93
N THR A 112 -0.06 1.05 7.01
CA THR A 112 1.19 1.70 6.64
C THR A 112 0.97 3.18 6.38
N TYR A 113 1.97 3.98 6.75
CA TYR A 113 2.13 5.36 6.35
C TYR A 113 3.41 5.46 5.51
N LEU A 114 3.29 5.99 4.29
CA LEU A 114 4.41 6.18 3.38
C LEU A 114 4.47 7.66 3.01
N ASP A 115 5.63 8.27 3.21
CA ASP A 115 5.87 9.68 2.92
C ASP A 115 7.19 9.82 2.15
N GLY A 116 7.19 10.47 0.99
CA GLY A 116 8.39 10.62 0.17
C GLY A 116 9.06 9.29 -0.22
N THR A 117 8.29 8.19 -0.29
CA THR A 117 8.83 6.82 -0.37
C THR A 117 8.65 6.21 -1.77
N GLU A 118 9.65 5.45 -2.22
CA GLU A 118 9.58 4.67 -3.46
C GLU A 118 9.41 3.17 -3.16
N ILE A 119 8.35 2.58 -3.73
CA ILE A 119 8.10 1.13 -3.71
C ILE A 119 8.25 0.62 -5.15
N GLY A 120 9.29 -0.17 -5.42
CA GLY A 120 9.57 -0.67 -6.77
C GLY A 120 8.49 -1.62 -7.32
N GLY A 121 7.79 -2.33 -6.44
CA GLY A 121 6.73 -3.26 -6.80
C GLY A 121 5.34 -2.87 -6.30
N ASN A 122 4.55 -3.85 -5.86
CA ASN A 122 3.18 -3.61 -5.43
C ASN A 122 3.10 -3.17 -3.97
N LEU A 123 2.09 -2.36 -3.68
CA LEU A 123 1.58 -2.11 -2.33
C LEU A 123 0.31 -2.94 -2.14
N VAL A 124 0.36 -3.95 -1.27
CA VAL A 124 -0.74 -4.90 -1.12
C VAL A 124 -1.18 -5.04 0.32
N THR A 125 -2.45 -4.75 0.58
CA THR A 125 -3.11 -5.07 1.85
C THR A 125 -4.10 -6.20 1.66
N ARG A 126 -4.06 -7.18 2.56
CA ARG A 126 -4.95 -8.35 2.53
C ARG A 126 -5.60 -8.52 3.90
N GLY A 127 -6.93 -8.49 3.91
CA GLY A 127 -7.73 -8.90 5.06
C GLY A 127 -8.02 -10.41 5.07
N THR A 128 -8.93 -10.76 5.95
CA THR A 128 -9.65 -12.03 6.03
C THR A 128 -11.15 -11.70 6.17
N ASP A 129 -12.02 -12.71 6.21
CA ASP A 129 -13.44 -12.48 6.45
C ASP A 129 -13.73 -11.90 7.85
N GLU A 130 -12.80 -12.03 8.80
CA GLU A 130 -12.96 -11.59 10.20
C GLU A 130 -12.21 -10.28 10.51
N ILE A 131 -11.12 -10.01 9.79
CA ILE A 131 -10.22 -8.88 10.03
C ILE A 131 -9.99 -8.16 8.72
N ALA A 132 -10.37 -6.89 8.65
CA ALA A 132 -10.12 -6.05 7.49
C ALA A 132 -8.62 -5.99 7.13
N GLY A 133 -8.32 -5.74 5.86
CA GLY A 133 -6.98 -5.34 5.44
C GLY A 133 -6.48 -4.09 6.19
N GLY A 134 -5.15 -3.94 6.27
CA GLY A 134 -4.56 -2.77 6.92
C GLY A 134 -4.85 -1.48 6.16
N SER A 135 -4.90 -0.37 6.89
CA SER A 135 -5.09 0.96 6.33
C SER A 135 -3.84 1.41 5.55
N VAL A 136 -4.02 2.26 4.54
CA VAL A 136 -2.95 2.84 3.74
C VAL A 136 -3.13 4.35 3.72
N LEU A 137 -2.07 5.06 4.10
CA LEU A 137 -1.90 6.47 3.78
C LEU A 137 -0.58 6.63 3.02
N THR A 138 -0.64 7.28 1.87
CA THR A 138 0.56 7.70 1.13
C THR A 138 0.54 9.21 0.93
N ALA A 139 1.69 9.83 1.12
CA ALA A 139 2.00 11.20 0.74
C ALA A 139 3.27 11.18 -0.12
N ASP A 140 3.28 11.91 -1.23
CA ASP A 140 4.47 12.08 -2.09
C ASP A 140 5.18 10.74 -2.43
N THR A 141 4.40 9.68 -2.66
CA THR A 141 4.89 8.30 -2.75
C THR A 141 4.78 7.77 -4.18
N THR A 142 5.81 7.05 -4.63
CA THR A 142 5.79 6.33 -5.92
C THR A 142 5.61 4.83 -5.68
N VAL A 143 4.62 4.23 -6.35
CA VAL A 143 4.40 2.77 -6.41
C VAL A 143 4.60 2.30 -7.85
N GLY A 144 5.71 1.59 -8.09
CA GLY A 144 6.08 1.07 -9.41
C GLY A 144 5.16 -0.06 -9.91
N GLY A 145 4.39 -0.69 -9.01
CA GLY A 145 3.40 -1.70 -9.30
C GLY A 145 1.97 -1.24 -9.07
N ASN A 146 1.15 -2.15 -8.52
CA ASN A 146 -0.25 -1.90 -8.22
C ASN A 146 -0.42 -1.56 -6.73
N VAL A 147 -1.42 -0.73 -6.45
CA VAL A 147 -2.02 -0.63 -5.10
C VAL A 147 -3.22 -1.57 -5.07
N VAL A 148 -3.16 -2.58 -4.20
CA VAL A 148 -4.22 -3.58 -4.04
C VAL A 148 -4.68 -3.60 -2.60
N SER A 149 -5.96 -3.31 -2.37
CA SER A 149 -6.56 -3.29 -1.03
C SER A 149 -7.79 -4.18 -0.93
N ASN A 150 -7.88 -4.90 0.18
CA ASN A 150 -9.04 -5.72 0.54
C ASN A 150 -9.45 -5.45 2.00
N GLY A 151 -9.87 -4.22 2.27
CA GLY A 151 -10.25 -3.75 3.60
C GLY A 151 -9.48 -2.50 4.04
N GLY A 152 -9.79 -2.01 5.23
CA GLY A 152 -9.15 -0.81 5.79
C GLY A 152 -9.49 0.47 5.03
N GLU A 153 -8.94 1.58 5.51
CA GLU A 153 -8.99 2.90 4.89
C GLU A 153 -7.87 3.01 3.85
N VAL A 154 -8.14 3.54 2.66
CA VAL A 154 -7.12 3.81 1.63
C VAL A 154 -7.18 5.27 1.26
N LEU A 155 -6.07 5.98 1.46
CA LEU A 155 -5.90 7.37 1.08
C LEU A 155 -4.55 7.50 0.37
N LEU A 156 -4.58 7.89 -0.91
CA LEU A 156 -3.38 8.25 -1.66
C LEU A 156 -3.42 9.76 -1.91
N GLU A 157 -2.38 10.46 -1.46
CA GLU A 157 -2.21 11.91 -1.61
C GLU A 157 -0.93 12.19 -2.37
N THR A 158 -1.01 13.01 -3.40
CA THR A 158 0.15 13.49 -4.18
C THR A 158 1.06 12.34 -4.62
N SER A 159 0.47 11.21 -5.03
CA SER A 159 1.19 9.95 -5.23
C SER A 159 1.11 9.47 -6.69
N ASP A 160 2.11 8.70 -7.10
CA ASP A 160 2.22 8.11 -8.43
C ASP A 160 2.08 6.59 -8.36
N VAL A 161 1.17 6.02 -9.15
CA VAL A 161 0.95 4.57 -9.27
C VAL A 161 1.13 4.17 -10.72
N ALA A 162 2.24 3.51 -11.04
CA ALA A 162 2.53 3.07 -12.40
C ALA A 162 1.60 1.93 -12.86
N GLY A 163 1.07 1.14 -11.93
CA GLY A 163 0.11 0.08 -12.18
C GLY A 163 -1.33 0.52 -11.94
N ASN A 164 -2.12 -0.39 -11.38
CA ASN A 164 -3.54 -0.19 -11.10
C ASN A 164 -3.76 0.12 -9.61
N VAL A 165 -4.83 0.85 -9.33
CA VAL A 165 -5.44 0.92 -7.99
C VAL A 165 -6.66 0.01 -7.98
N ASN A 166 -6.64 -1.04 -7.16
CA ASN A 166 -7.72 -2.00 -7.02
C ASN A 166 -8.11 -2.15 -5.55
N SER A 167 -9.26 -1.58 -5.18
CA SER A 167 -9.81 -1.62 -3.84
C SER A 167 -11.15 -2.35 -3.85
N ASN A 168 -11.29 -3.33 -2.96
CA ASN A 168 -12.50 -4.14 -2.85
C ASN A 168 -12.86 -4.38 -1.38
N GLY A 169 -13.95 -3.76 -0.93
CA GLY A 169 -14.45 -3.88 0.44
C GLY A 169 -13.63 -3.10 1.46
N SER A 170 -12.97 -2.01 1.05
CA SER A 170 -12.33 -1.07 1.97
C SER A 170 -13.37 -0.17 2.65
N TYR A 171 -13.03 0.49 3.74
CA TYR A 171 -13.94 1.48 4.33
C TYR A 171 -14.15 2.64 3.36
N TYR A 172 -13.07 3.21 2.85
CA TYR A 172 -13.10 4.12 1.72
C TYR A 172 -11.84 3.97 0.88
N THR A 173 -11.84 4.59 -0.29
CA THR A 173 -10.67 4.68 -1.16
C THR A 173 -10.68 6.04 -1.79
N ASP A 174 -9.88 6.93 -1.21
CA ASP A 174 -9.84 8.32 -1.59
C ASP A 174 -8.49 8.61 -2.25
N LEU A 175 -8.55 9.30 -3.39
CA LEU A 175 -7.39 9.66 -4.21
C LEU A 175 -7.38 11.18 -4.36
N TYR A 176 -6.31 11.82 -3.91
CA TYR A 176 -6.10 13.26 -4.01
C TYR A 176 -4.80 13.51 -4.76
N GLU A 177 -4.86 14.36 -5.80
CA GLU A 177 -3.68 14.76 -6.58
C GLU A 177 -2.82 13.57 -7.04
N THR A 178 -3.48 12.43 -7.27
CA THR A 178 -2.82 11.14 -7.53
C THR A 178 -2.80 10.83 -9.02
N TRP A 179 -1.65 10.37 -9.52
CA TRP A 179 -1.48 9.90 -10.88
C TRP A 179 -1.51 8.37 -10.93
N VAL A 180 -2.34 7.81 -11.83
CA VAL A 180 -2.48 6.36 -12.04
C VAL A 180 -2.34 6.05 -13.52
N ASP A 181 -1.26 5.40 -13.91
CA ASP A 181 -1.01 5.01 -15.31
C ASP A 181 -1.88 3.83 -15.76
N GLY A 182 -2.29 2.99 -14.82
CA GLY A 182 -3.20 1.87 -15.07
C GLY A 182 -4.66 2.25 -14.88
N THR A 183 -5.41 1.30 -14.32
CA THR A 183 -6.85 1.40 -14.07
C THR A 183 -7.14 1.67 -12.61
N VAL A 184 -8.28 2.33 -12.35
CA VAL A 184 -8.84 2.46 -11.00
C VAL A 184 -10.09 1.61 -10.90
N THR A 185 -10.15 0.75 -9.89
CA THR A 185 -11.32 -0.04 -9.56
C THR A 185 -11.58 0.05 -8.07
N VAL A 186 -12.74 0.58 -7.69
CA VAL A 186 -13.17 0.70 -6.30
C VAL A 186 -14.56 0.06 -6.17
N ARG A 187 -14.66 -0.98 -5.34
CA ARG A 187 -15.91 -1.71 -5.16
C ARG A 187 -16.25 -1.96 -3.71
N GLY A 188 -17.55 -1.91 -3.40
CA GLY A 188 -18.07 -2.38 -2.13
C GLY A 188 -17.61 -1.58 -0.92
N ASN A 189 -17.17 -0.32 -1.10
CA ASN A 189 -16.71 0.47 0.02
C ASN A 189 -17.88 0.98 0.86
N GLU A 190 -17.76 0.88 2.19
CA GLU A 190 -18.81 1.27 3.13
C GLU A 190 -19.02 2.79 3.16
N LEU A 191 -17.92 3.55 3.16
CA LEU A 191 -17.88 5.01 3.20
C LEU A 191 -17.59 5.62 1.82
N GLY A 192 -17.53 4.81 0.76
CA GLY A 192 -17.46 5.29 -0.61
C GLY A 192 -16.04 5.62 -1.10
N SER A 193 -15.94 6.64 -1.95
CA SER A 193 -14.69 6.99 -2.64
C SER A 193 -14.72 8.44 -3.13
N ILE A 194 -13.68 9.21 -2.79
CA ILE A 194 -13.48 10.58 -3.25
C ILE A 194 -12.26 10.60 -4.17
N ASN A 195 -12.44 11.07 -5.40
CA ASN A 195 -11.37 11.14 -6.40
C ASN A 195 -11.25 12.58 -6.88
N CYS A 196 -10.26 13.28 -6.37
CA CYS A 196 -10.15 14.73 -6.46
C CYS A 196 -8.79 15.13 -7.03
N ALA A 197 -8.79 15.99 -8.06
CA ALA A 197 -7.58 16.36 -8.81
C ALA A 197 -6.75 15.16 -9.30
N VAL A 198 -7.39 14.04 -9.63
CA VAL A 198 -6.70 12.81 -10.05
C VAL A 198 -6.39 12.81 -11.53
N VAL A 199 -5.40 12.01 -11.92
CA VAL A 199 -5.17 11.65 -13.31
C VAL A 199 -5.09 10.14 -13.46
N VAL A 200 -6.04 9.57 -14.19
CA VAL A 200 -6.12 8.13 -14.44
C VAL A 200 -6.07 7.87 -15.93
N GLN A 201 -5.01 7.23 -16.42
CA GLN A 201 -4.84 6.98 -17.87
C GLN A 201 -5.77 5.87 -18.37
N GLY A 202 -5.96 4.82 -17.57
CA GLY A 202 -6.80 3.68 -17.88
C GLY A 202 -8.28 3.90 -17.59
N ARG A 203 -9.03 2.79 -17.65
CA ARG A 203 -10.46 2.75 -17.30
C ARG A 203 -10.65 2.92 -15.79
N ALA A 204 -11.74 3.59 -15.40
CA ALA A 204 -12.14 3.73 -14.01
C ALA A 204 -13.50 3.06 -13.76
N LEU A 205 -13.63 2.32 -12.66
CA LEU A 205 -14.85 1.65 -12.24
C LEU A 205 -15.10 1.86 -10.75
N PHE A 206 -16.27 2.40 -10.42
CA PHE A 206 -16.78 2.58 -9.07
C PHE A 206 -18.10 1.85 -8.95
N ALA A 207 -18.12 0.72 -8.24
CA ALA A 207 -19.31 -0.13 -8.20
C ALA A 207 -19.71 -0.56 -6.80
N ASP A 208 -21.02 -0.61 -6.57
CA ASP A 208 -21.62 -1.19 -5.36
C ASP A 208 -21.09 -0.55 -4.06
N ASN A 209 -20.67 0.72 -4.10
CA ASN A 209 -20.21 1.44 -2.92
C ASN A 209 -21.42 1.99 -2.14
N ALA A 210 -21.40 1.80 -0.82
CA ALA A 210 -22.49 2.19 0.06
C ALA A 210 -22.45 3.68 0.42
N GLY A 211 -21.24 4.24 0.55
CA GLY A 211 -21.02 5.66 0.78
C GLY A 211 -20.87 6.47 -0.52
N PRO A 212 -20.72 7.79 -0.41
CA PRO A 212 -20.70 8.69 -1.57
C PRO A 212 -19.53 8.39 -2.49
N VAL A 213 -19.78 8.44 -3.81
CA VAL A 213 -18.75 8.39 -4.83
C VAL A 213 -18.64 9.76 -5.48
N GLN A 214 -17.55 10.47 -5.21
CA GLN A 214 -17.23 11.73 -5.88
C GLN A 214 -16.15 11.51 -6.93
N LEU A 215 -16.47 11.88 -8.17
CA LEU A 215 -15.59 11.82 -9.31
C LEU A 215 -15.35 13.24 -9.81
N GLY A 216 -14.16 13.75 -9.52
CA GLY A 216 -13.69 15.04 -9.97
C GLY A 216 -13.46 16.05 -8.86
N SER A 217 -12.94 17.20 -9.26
CA SER A 217 -12.35 18.18 -8.33
C SER A 217 -13.39 19.07 -7.64
N ASP A 218 -14.66 18.97 -8.01
CA ASP A 218 -15.76 19.65 -7.34
C ASP A 218 -16.80 18.64 -6.86
N GLY A 219 -17.30 18.83 -5.64
CA GLY A 219 -18.39 18.01 -5.14
C GLY A 219 -18.81 18.34 -3.70
N PRO A 220 -19.82 17.62 -3.21
CA PRO A 220 -20.41 17.88 -1.90
C PRO A 220 -19.51 17.45 -0.73
N GLU A 221 -18.64 16.47 -0.94
CA GLU A 221 -17.75 15.96 0.12
C GLU A 221 -16.51 16.84 0.26
N THR A 222 -15.95 17.27 -0.88
CA THR A 222 -14.78 18.15 -0.92
C THR A 222 -14.67 18.84 -2.28
N SER A 223 -13.88 19.91 -2.34
CA SER A 223 -13.39 20.51 -3.59
C SER A 223 -11.87 20.62 -3.51
N CYS A 224 -11.19 20.37 -4.64
CA CYS A 224 -9.74 20.49 -4.76
C CYS A 224 -9.37 21.49 -5.87
N GLU A 225 -8.14 21.99 -5.82
CA GLU A 225 -7.60 22.78 -6.92
C GLU A 225 -7.39 21.90 -8.16
N GLY A 226 -7.62 22.48 -9.35
CA GLY A 226 -7.42 21.79 -10.62
C GLY A 226 -8.64 21.02 -11.13
N THR A 227 -8.39 20.11 -12.07
CA THR A 227 -9.42 19.34 -12.79
C THR A 227 -8.96 17.89 -12.86
N SER A 228 -9.87 16.95 -12.59
CA SER A 228 -9.53 15.53 -12.71
C SER A 228 -9.53 15.07 -14.16
N TYR A 229 -8.54 14.28 -14.56
CA TYR A 229 -8.40 13.77 -15.92
C TYR A 229 -8.58 12.25 -15.97
N TRP A 230 -9.42 11.80 -16.90
CA TRP A 230 -9.69 10.39 -17.15
C TRP A 230 -9.38 10.05 -18.60
N GLY A 231 -8.29 9.30 -18.81
CA GLY A 231 -7.76 8.95 -20.13
C GLY A 231 -8.62 7.95 -20.90
N ALA A 232 -9.49 7.21 -20.22
CA ALA A 232 -10.41 6.25 -20.83
C ALA A 232 -11.85 6.38 -20.29
N ASN A 233 -12.62 5.29 -20.35
CA ASN A 233 -14.01 5.27 -19.88
C ASN A 233 -14.09 5.29 -18.36
N VAL A 234 -15.06 6.02 -17.83
CA VAL A 234 -15.44 6.05 -16.41
C VAL A 234 -16.80 5.37 -16.27
N THR A 235 -16.93 4.49 -15.29
CA THR A 235 -18.19 3.80 -14.98
C THR A 235 -18.49 3.90 -13.49
N ALA A 236 -19.68 4.37 -13.15
CA ALA A 236 -20.23 4.29 -11.79
C ALA A 236 -21.56 3.52 -11.83
N SER A 237 -21.65 2.41 -11.12
CA SER A 237 -22.82 1.53 -11.18
C SER A 237 -23.20 0.92 -9.85
N GLY A 238 -24.50 0.88 -9.52
CA GLY A 238 -24.99 0.20 -8.33
C GLY A 238 -24.58 0.86 -7.00
N ASN A 239 -24.06 2.09 -7.03
CA ASN A 239 -23.64 2.78 -5.80
C ASN A 239 -24.88 3.33 -5.07
N THR A 240 -24.94 3.16 -3.75
CA THR A 240 -26.09 3.53 -2.93
C THR A 240 -25.88 4.77 -2.05
N GLY A 241 -24.68 5.34 -2.06
CA GLY A 241 -24.36 6.57 -1.32
C GLY A 241 -24.48 7.84 -2.14
N GLY A 242 -24.98 7.73 -3.37
CA GLY A 242 -24.98 8.79 -4.37
C GLY A 242 -23.67 8.87 -5.15
N VAL A 243 -23.76 9.39 -6.37
CA VAL A 243 -22.62 9.61 -7.25
C VAL A 243 -22.65 11.06 -7.72
N THR A 244 -21.54 11.79 -7.53
CA THR A 244 -21.34 13.11 -8.11
C THR A 244 -20.20 13.07 -9.12
N VAL A 245 -20.43 13.64 -10.30
CA VAL A 245 -19.43 13.79 -11.35
C VAL A 245 -19.32 15.27 -11.68
N ASP A 246 -18.26 15.96 -11.28
CA ASP A 246 -18.07 17.38 -11.62
C ASP A 246 -16.60 17.79 -11.74
N ASN A 247 -16.33 18.78 -12.59
CA ASN A 247 -14.98 19.29 -12.89
C ASN A 247 -13.99 18.17 -13.32
N ASN A 248 -14.37 17.50 -14.41
CA ASN A 248 -13.58 16.43 -15.04
C ASN A 248 -13.30 16.72 -16.51
N ILE A 249 -12.17 16.20 -16.99
CA ILE A 249 -11.92 15.97 -18.42
C ILE A 249 -11.92 14.45 -18.63
N VAL A 250 -12.91 13.94 -19.37
CA VAL A 250 -13.02 12.51 -19.70
C VAL A 250 -12.80 12.31 -21.19
N ASN A 251 -11.75 11.59 -21.53
CA ASN A 251 -11.42 11.27 -22.92
C ASN A 251 -12.32 10.15 -23.49
N GLY A 252 -12.83 9.27 -22.63
CA GLY A 252 -13.78 8.20 -22.99
C GLY A 252 -15.24 8.57 -22.78
N ASN A 253 -16.06 7.53 -22.56
CA ASN A 253 -17.46 7.64 -22.16
C ASN A 253 -17.60 7.66 -20.64
N VAL A 254 -18.69 8.25 -20.16
CA VAL A 254 -19.15 8.15 -18.77
C VAL A 254 -20.43 7.32 -18.74
N ALA A 255 -20.45 6.26 -17.95
CA ALA A 255 -21.61 5.38 -17.80
C ALA A 255 -22.08 5.34 -16.34
N LEU A 256 -23.31 5.78 -16.10
CA LEU A 256 -23.91 5.95 -14.77
C LEU A 256 -25.17 5.08 -14.69
N ASN A 257 -25.10 3.87 -14.10
CA ASN A 257 -26.21 2.92 -14.21
C ASN A 257 -26.68 2.43 -12.84
N GLY A 258 -27.97 2.56 -12.56
CA GLY A 258 -28.58 2.00 -11.35
C GLY A 258 -27.96 2.47 -10.05
N ASN A 259 -27.50 3.73 -10.00
CA ASN A 259 -27.09 4.36 -8.74
C ASN A 259 -28.32 4.92 -8.02
N ASP A 260 -28.32 4.84 -6.68
CA ASP A 260 -29.43 5.32 -5.83
C ASP A 260 -28.87 6.12 -4.63
N PRO A 261 -29.10 7.42 -4.49
CA PRO A 261 -29.83 8.27 -5.43
C PRO A 261 -29.19 8.30 -6.82
N VAL A 262 -30.00 8.68 -7.81
CA VAL A 262 -29.56 8.86 -9.19
C VAL A 262 -28.33 9.76 -9.25
N ALA A 263 -27.38 9.45 -10.14
CA ALA A 263 -26.12 10.19 -10.23
C ALA A 263 -26.37 11.65 -10.60
N THR A 264 -25.56 12.57 -10.04
CA THR A 264 -25.60 13.99 -10.39
C THR A 264 -24.37 14.35 -11.22
N VAL A 265 -24.59 15.03 -12.34
CA VAL A 265 -23.53 15.48 -13.27
C VAL A 265 -23.49 17.01 -13.28
N GLY A 266 -22.38 17.58 -12.85
CA GLY A 266 -22.15 19.02 -12.85
C GLY A 266 -21.79 19.61 -14.22
N GLU A 267 -21.83 20.93 -14.30
CA GLU A 267 -21.66 21.70 -15.55
C GLU A 267 -20.20 21.74 -16.03
N ASN A 268 -19.21 21.49 -15.16
CA ASN A 268 -17.79 21.69 -15.47
C ASN A 268 -17.12 20.45 -16.10
N ASN A 269 -17.92 19.46 -16.52
CA ASN A 269 -17.41 18.26 -17.15
C ASN A 269 -17.17 18.46 -18.66
N VAL A 270 -15.98 18.11 -19.13
CA VAL A 270 -15.65 18.00 -20.56
C VAL A 270 -15.51 16.53 -20.92
N VAL A 271 -16.57 15.95 -21.48
CA VAL A 271 -16.60 14.53 -21.91
C VAL A 271 -16.49 14.46 -23.43
N ARG A 272 -15.42 13.83 -23.95
CA ARG A 272 -15.22 13.65 -25.40
C ARG A 272 -16.11 12.54 -25.98
N GLY A 273 -16.42 11.52 -25.18
CA GLY A 273 -17.37 10.48 -25.52
C GLY A 273 -18.82 10.87 -25.23
N GLN A 274 -19.62 9.89 -24.80
CA GLN A 274 -21.00 10.13 -24.35
C GLN A 274 -21.13 9.91 -22.84
N VAL A 275 -21.96 10.73 -22.20
CA VAL A 275 -22.53 10.46 -20.88
C VAL A 275 -23.81 9.65 -21.09
N ARG A 276 -23.94 8.49 -20.44
CA ARG A 276 -25.08 7.58 -20.59
C ARG A 276 -25.56 7.04 -19.24
N GLY A 277 -26.82 6.61 -19.22
CA GLY A 277 -27.46 5.97 -18.09
C GLY A 277 -28.34 6.95 -17.31
N ASP A 278 -28.56 6.65 -16.03
CA ASP A 278 -29.47 7.37 -15.15
C ASP A 278 -28.70 8.47 -14.41
N PHE A 279 -28.94 9.73 -14.82
CA PHE A 279 -28.35 10.90 -14.17
C PHE A 279 -29.26 12.12 -14.23
N GLU A 280 -29.06 13.04 -13.30
CA GLU A 280 -29.62 14.39 -13.30
C GLU A 280 -28.48 15.41 -13.42
N GLU A 281 -28.75 16.54 -14.08
CA GLU A 281 -27.79 17.65 -14.13
C GLU A 281 -27.87 18.47 -12.85
N SER A 282 -26.71 18.83 -12.28
CA SER A 282 -26.65 19.71 -11.10
C SER A 282 -27.24 21.08 -11.44
N ALA A 283 -28.05 21.65 -10.53
CA ALA A 283 -28.41 23.06 -10.62
C ALA A 283 -27.15 23.95 -10.48
N PRO A 284 -27.07 25.10 -11.17
CA PRO A 284 -25.87 25.94 -11.13
C PRO A 284 -25.50 26.36 -9.70
N ALA A 285 -24.20 26.32 -9.40
CA ALA A 285 -23.58 26.42 -8.07
C ALA A 285 -23.94 27.65 -7.19
N THR A 286 -24.74 28.58 -7.69
CA THR A 286 -25.19 29.78 -6.95
C THR A 286 -26.23 29.50 -5.86
N ALA A 287 -26.88 28.33 -5.86
CA ALA A 287 -27.93 27.99 -4.88
C ALA A 287 -27.42 27.27 -3.62
N ALA A 288 -26.32 26.51 -3.68
CA ALA A 288 -25.89 25.62 -2.59
C ALA A 288 -24.94 26.27 -1.56
N ARG A 289 -24.22 27.34 -1.93
CA ARG A 289 -23.17 27.98 -1.08
C ARG A 289 -23.68 28.78 0.13
N ARG A 290 -24.97 28.70 0.51
CA ARG A 290 -25.55 29.53 1.58
C ARG A 290 -25.80 28.85 2.92
N MET A 291 -25.46 27.57 3.11
CA MET A 291 -25.66 26.91 4.40
C MET A 291 -24.52 25.97 4.77
N ALA A 292 -23.65 26.45 5.67
CA ALA A 292 -22.98 25.73 6.77
C ALA A 292 -21.57 26.28 7.01
N VAL A 293 -21.44 27.22 7.95
CA VAL A 293 -20.20 27.41 8.72
C VAL A 293 -20.54 26.94 10.13
N ALA A 294 -20.53 25.62 10.30
CA ALA A 294 -20.30 24.99 11.58
C ALA A 294 -18.82 24.57 11.59
N GLU A 295 -18.24 24.39 12.78
CA GLU A 295 -16.92 23.79 12.96
C GLU A 295 -16.79 22.58 12.01
N ALA A 296 -15.86 22.64 11.05
CA ALA A 296 -15.74 21.60 10.04
C ALA A 296 -15.41 20.28 10.77
N PRO A 297 -16.17 19.19 10.55
CA PRO A 297 -15.77 17.87 11.05
C PRO A 297 -14.36 17.56 10.53
N GLN A 298 -13.55 16.83 11.32
CA GLN A 298 -12.23 16.36 10.89
C GLN A 298 -12.38 15.63 9.54
N THR A 299 -11.52 15.97 8.58
CA THR A 299 -11.53 15.29 7.28
C THR A 299 -11.09 13.83 7.45
N ARG A 300 -11.39 12.98 6.46
CA ARG A 300 -10.89 11.59 6.47
C ARG A 300 -9.36 11.54 6.49
N ALA A 301 -8.70 12.48 5.81
CA ALA A 301 -7.26 12.66 5.85
C ALA A 301 -6.78 12.96 7.27
N ASP A 302 -7.32 14.00 7.93
CA ASP A 302 -6.93 14.34 9.31
C ASP A 302 -7.14 13.18 10.29
N ALA A 303 -8.24 12.44 10.13
CA ALA A 303 -8.55 11.30 11.00
C ALA A 303 -7.58 10.13 10.80
N LEU A 304 -7.24 9.80 9.55
CA LEU A 304 -6.31 8.72 9.23
C LEU A 304 -4.86 9.09 9.57
N GLN A 305 -4.45 10.32 9.28
CA GLN A 305 -3.15 10.85 9.67
C GLN A 305 -2.98 10.77 11.19
N LYS A 306 -3.94 11.28 11.94
CA LYS A 306 -3.91 11.21 13.41
C LYS A 306 -3.83 9.78 13.93
N LYS A 307 -4.57 8.84 13.31
CA LYS A 307 -4.52 7.41 13.66
C LYS A 307 -3.12 6.83 13.48
N PHE A 308 -2.40 7.22 12.42
CA PHE A 308 -1.02 6.81 12.21
C PHE A 308 -0.06 7.48 13.18
N GLU A 309 -0.13 8.80 13.36
CA GLU A 309 0.69 9.56 14.32
C GLU A 309 0.62 8.98 15.75
N GLU A 310 -0.58 8.59 16.20
CA GLU A 310 -0.76 7.94 17.51
C GLU A 310 -0.03 6.59 17.60
N ARG A 311 -0.02 5.80 16.51
CA ARG A 311 0.72 4.52 16.44
C ARG A 311 2.22 4.76 16.38
N THR A 312 2.67 5.73 15.59
CA THR A 312 4.07 6.15 15.46
C THR A 312 4.64 6.58 16.80
N GLY A 313 4.00 7.54 17.49
CA GLY A 313 4.49 8.00 18.79
C GLY A 313 4.53 6.89 19.84
N SER A 314 3.62 5.91 19.76
CA SER A 314 3.65 4.72 20.63
C SER A 314 4.85 3.81 20.30
N ALA A 315 5.13 3.60 19.01
CA ALA A 315 6.24 2.78 18.54
C ALA A 315 7.60 3.41 18.87
N GLU A 316 7.78 4.70 18.60
CA GLU A 316 8.99 5.45 18.93
C GLU A 316 9.28 5.42 20.43
N ALA A 317 8.26 5.65 21.27
CA ALA A 317 8.41 5.58 22.73
C ALA A 317 8.79 4.16 23.21
N GLU A 318 8.30 3.10 22.56
CA GLU A 318 8.72 1.72 22.86
C GLU A 318 10.16 1.46 22.41
N ALA A 319 10.56 1.97 21.23
CA ALA A 319 11.91 1.83 20.70
C ALA A 319 12.94 2.58 21.56
N GLU A 320 12.67 3.83 21.91
CA GLU A 320 13.52 4.66 22.79
C GLU A 320 13.75 3.94 24.14
N LYS A 321 12.69 3.39 24.73
CA LYS A 321 12.76 2.64 25.98
C LYS A 321 13.59 1.36 25.86
N ALA A 322 13.60 0.70 24.70
CA ALA A 322 14.44 -0.46 24.44
C ALA A 322 15.92 -0.09 24.23
N GLY A 323 16.21 1.17 23.86
CA GLY A 323 17.54 1.70 23.61
C GLY A 323 18.12 1.27 22.28
N ALA A 324 19.43 1.28 22.14
CA ALA A 324 20.09 0.93 20.87
C ALA A 324 19.84 -0.53 20.47
N ALA A 325 19.31 -0.73 19.26
CA ALA A 325 19.19 -2.03 18.63
C ALA A 325 20.59 -2.60 18.30
N LYS A 326 20.69 -3.93 18.27
CA LYS A 326 21.93 -4.65 17.97
C LYS A 326 21.89 -5.17 16.53
N LEU A 327 22.22 -4.29 15.60
CA LEU A 327 22.30 -4.55 14.15
C LEU A 327 23.75 -4.57 13.66
#